data_AF-A0A2N6BEH4-F1
#
_entry.id   AF-A0A2N6BEH4-F1
#
_cell.length_a   1.000
_cell.length_b   1.000
_cell.length_c   1.000
_cell.angle_alpha   90.00
_cell.angle_beta   90.00
_cell.angle_gamma   90.00
#
_symmetry.space_group_name_H-M   'P 1'
#
loop_
_entity.id
_entity.type
_entity.pdbx_description
1 polymer ?
#
loop_
_entity_poly.entity_id
_entity_poly.type
_entity_poly.pdbx_seq_one_letter_code
_entity_poly.pdbx_strand_id
1 'polypeptide(L)'
;MNDGKQRVLVIGLDAFEFGLAEKLMGEGRLKNLSKLIGESALFKLHHDDRARFTGLGWEHFSTGKGPEAQQRWSAVNFDPKSYTVQQTQSPSPSFLAASDTPAVVFDLPYFDLEAAKNAQGLTRWGAHDPGSEGFARPGGLRDEVNARFGPYPAGEWIYGFTWPSADKTRAAGAALSQAVSLRGEITNWLLAERLPDWQLAVTVVSETHSAIEQFWHGVDADHPLHGLPSGEAARDALIGVYEALDAFIAELSAAFPDALLMAFSIHGMGPNTSDLPAMFLLPELLYRDAFARPYARERSWAASLPDGTPLLAEGETWDNVMREIVPWPDAATGLLARLKG
;
A
#
# COMPACT_ATOMS: atom_id res chain seq x y z
N MET A 1 -32.70 8.35 -14.87
CA MET A 1 -33.78 8.27 -13.85
C MET A 1 -33.21 7.45 -12.71
N ASN A 2 -33.03 8.07 -11.54
CA ASN A 2 -32.47 7.41 -10.35
C ASN A 2 -33.55 6.46 -9.81
N ASP A 3 -33.26 5.16 -9.70
CA ASP A 3 -34.22 4.10 -9.33
C ASP A 3 -34.63 4.13 -7.84
N GLY A 4 -34.32 5.23 -7.13
CA GLY A 4 -34.55 5.39 -5.70
C GLY A 4 -33.56 4.63 -4.82
N LYS A 5 -32.55 3.95 -5.39
CA LYS A 5 -31.48 3.33 -4.58
C LYS A 5 -30.44 4.37 -4.20
N GLN A 6 -30.07 4.36 -2.92
CA GLN A 6 -29.02 5.23 -2.38
C GLN A 6 -27.67 4.87 -3.01
N ARG A 7 -26.96 5.90 -3.51
CA ARG A 7 -25.58 5.76 -3.98
C ARG A 7 -24.66 5.45 -2.81
N VAL A 8 -23.65 4.62 -3.00
CA VAL A 8 -22.64 4.31 -1.96
C VAL A 8 -21.25 4.68 -2.46
N LEU A 9 -20.57 5.57 -1.73
CA LEU A 9 -19.17 5.92 -1.98
C LEU A 9 -18.30 5.28 -0.90
N VAL A 10 -17.43 4.37 -1.32
CA VAL A 10 -16.51 3.62 -0.49
C VAL A 10 -15.10 4.19 -0.66
N ILE A 11 -14.50 4.58 0.45
CA ILE A 11 -13.11 5.03 0.56
C ILE A 11 -12.32 3.97 1.33
N GLY A 12 -11.43 3.28 0.62
CA GLY A 12 -10.44 2.39 1.22
C GLY A 12 -9.21 3.17 1.69
N LEU A 13 -8.79 2.92 2.93
CA LEU A 13 -7.63 3.53 3.57
C LEU A 13 -6.56 2.44 3.72
N ASP A 14 -5.64 2.34 2.76
CA ASP A 14 -4.67 1.24 2.70
C ASP A 14 -3.59 1.38 3.78
N ALA A 15 -3.38 0.30 4.53
CA ALA A 15 -2.45 0.27 5.66
C ALA A 15 -2.64 1.37 6.71
N PHE A 16 -3.80 2.02 6.72
CA PHE A 16 -4.07 3.16 7.57
C PHE A 16 -4.09 2.76 9.05
N GLU A 17 -3.08 3.18 9.79
CA GLU A 17 -2.99 2.92 11.22
C GLU A 17 -3.90 3.86 12.01
N PHE A 18 -4.99 3.29 12.55
CA PHE A 18 -6.04 4.05 13.23
C PHE A 18 -5.57 4.64 14.57
N GLY A 19 -4.65 3.98 15.29
CA GLY A 19 -4.12 4.51 16.54
C GLY A 19 -3.35 5.82 16.34
N LEU A 20 -2.63 5.95 15.22
CA LEU A 20 -2.00 7.21 14.82
C LEU A 20 -3.05 8.27 14.48
N ALA A 21 -4.11 7.89 13.76
CA ALA A 21 -5.21 8.80 13.45
C ALA A 21 -5.93 9.31 14.71
N GLU A 22 -6.20 8.44 15.70
CA GLU A 22 -6.81 8.82 16.98
C GLU A 22 -5.97 9.88 17.70
N LYS A 23 -4.65 9.71 17.73
CA LYS A 23 -3.72 10.70 18.29
C LYS A 23 -3.81 12.03 17.55
N LEU A 24 -3.72 12.02 16.23
CA LEU A 24 -3.76 13.23 15.39
C LEU A 24 -5.11 13.95 15.44
N MET A 25 -6.22 13.24 15.61
CA MET A 25 -7.53 13.81 15.88
C MET A 25 -7.57 14.51 17.24
N GLY A 26 -6.98 13.90 18.28
CA GLY A 26 -6.84 14.52 19.60
C GLY A 26 -5.98 15.79 19.60
N GLU A 27 -5.02 15.88 18.68
CA GLU A 27 -4.19 17.06 18.43
C GLU A 27 -4.90 18.11 17.53
N GLY A 28 -6.11 17.82 17.04
CA GLY A 28 -6.87 18.72 16.16
C GLY A 28 -6.39 18.77 14.70
N ARG A 29 -5.50 17.85 14.29
CA ARG A 29 -4.93 17.82 12.93
C ARG A 29 -5.84 17.16 11.89
N LEU A 30 -6.63 16.16 12.30
CA LEU A 30 -7.57 15.43 11.42
C LEU A 30 -9.02 15.80 11.73
N LYS A 31 -9.36 17.08 11.52
CA LYS A 31 -10.66 17.64 11.92
C LYS A 31 -11.83 17.05 11.12
N ASN A 32 -11.62 16.67 9.86
CA ASN A 32 -12.71 16.19 9.01
C ASN A 32 -13.05 14.74 9.35
N LEU A 33 -12.04 13.92 9.64
CA LEU A 33 -12.20 12.56 10.14
C LEU A 33 -12.85 12.57 11.53
N SER A 34 -12.42 13.48 12.41
CA SER A 34 -13.06 13.68 13.73
C SER A 34 -14.54 14.02 13.59
N LYS A 35 -14.88 14.95 12.69
CA LYS A 35 -16.27 15.28 12.37
C LYS A 35 -17.04 14.07 11.80
N LEU A 36 -16.45 13.38 10.83
CA LEU A 36 -17.06 12.21 10.19
C LEU A 36 -17.41 11.14 11.23
N ILE A 37 -16.48 10.83 12.14
CA ILE A 37 -16.72 9.87 13.23
C ILE A 37 -17.83 10.36 14.16
N GLY A 38 -17.87 11.65 14.49
CA GLY A 38 -18.92 12.24 15.32
C GLY A 38 -20.33 12.17 14.70
N GLU A 39 -20.41 12.08 13.37
CA GLU A 39 -21.66 12.05 12.60
C GLU A 39 -22.00 10.65 12.04
N SER A 40 -21.15 9.65 12.30
CA SER A 40 -21.25 8.31 11.68
C SER A 40 -21.26 7.17 12.72
N ALA A 41 -21.62 5.98 12.26
CA ALA A 41 -21.38 4.76 13.02
C ALA A 41 -19.92 4.28 12.81
N LEU A 42 -19.20 4.03 13.90
CA LEU A 42 -17.84 3.50 13.88
C LEU A 42 -17.82 2.06 14.39
N PHE A 43 -17.18 1.18 13.63
CA PHE A 43 -17.03 -0.24 13.97
C PHE A 43 -15.55 -0.64 13.95
N LYS A 44 -15.06 -1.22 15.05
CA LYS A 44 -13.75 -1.88 15.08
C LYS A 44 -13.94 -3.33 14.64
N LEU A 45 -13.34 -3.70 13.51
CA LEU A 45 -13.42 -5.05 12.97
C LEU A 45 -12.21 -5.88 13.42
N HIS A 46 -12.45 -7.15 13.74
CA HIS A 46 -11.39 -8.11 14.00
C HIS A 46 -11.09 -8.89 12.72
N HIS A 47 -9.96 -8.60 12.08
CA HIS A 47 -9.47 -9.44 10.99
C HIS A 47 -8.85 -10.71 11.59
N ASP A 48 -9.16 -11.88 11.04
CA ASP A 48 -8.66 -13.17 11.55
C ASP A 48 -7.13 -13.15 11.71
N ASP A 49 -6.65 -13.67 12.86
CA ASP A 49 -5.24 -13.60 13.27
C ASP A 49 -4.29 -14.27 12.29
N ARG A 50 -4.77 -15.24 11.50
CA ARG A 50 -3.98 -15.92 10.46
C ARG A 50 -4.13 -15.24 9.12
N ALA A 51 -5.35 -14.81 8.77
CA ALA A 51 -5.63 -14.13 7.51
C ALA A 51 -4.82 -12.84 7.32
N ARG A 52 -4.52 -12.10 8.40
CA ARG A 52 -3.68 -10.89 8.32
C ARG A 52 -2.27 -11.15 7.77
N PHE A 53 -1.73 -12.36 7.94
CA PHE A 53 -0.38 -12.71 7.49
C PHE A 53 -0.30 -13.08 6.02
N THR A 54 -1.43 -13.15 5.31
CA THR A 54 -1.46 -13.53 3.90
C THR A 54 -0.94 -12.43 2.97
N GLY A 55 -1.00 -11.17 3.40
CA GLY A 55 -0.78 -10.00 2.54
C GLY A 55 -1.91 -9.77 1.52
N LEU A 56 -3.05 -10.45 1.65
CA LEU A 56 -4.13 -10.47 0.65
C LEU A 56 -5.41 -9.76 1.13
N GLY A 57 -5.30 -8.82 2.07
CA GLY A 57 -6.46 -8.17 2.67
C GLY A 57 -7.39 -7.50 1.63
N TRP A 58 -6.83 -6.87 0.60
CA TRP A 58 -7.62 -6.27 -0.48
C TRP A 58 -8.28 -7.32 -1.37
N GLU A 59 -7.66 -8.48 -1.59
CA GLU A 59 -8.29 -9.60 -2.30
C GLU A 59 -9.43 -10.20 -1.46
N HIS A 60 -9.27 -10.29 -0.13
CA HIS A 60 -10.33 -10.71 0.78
C HIS A 60 -11.55 -9.77 0.72
N PHE A 61 -11.32 -8.46 0.68
CA PHE A 61 -12.37 -7.46 0.49
C PHE A 61 -13.03 -7.60 -0.89
N SER A 62 -12.22 -7.61 -1.95
CA SER A 62 -12.65 -7.69 -3.35
C SER A 62 -13.53 -8.90 -3.61
N THR A 63 -13.27 -10.04 -2.96
CA THR A 63 -13.97 -11.31 -3.21
C THR A 63 -15.02 -11.66 -2.16
N GLY A 64 -14.97 -11.02 -0.98
CA GLY A 64 -15.76 -11.41 0.18
C GLY A 64 -15.37 -12.78 0.78
N LYS A 65 -14.15 -13.27 0.51
CA LYS A 65 -13.69 -14.62 0.91
C LYS A 65 -12.38 -14.57 1.69
N GLY A 66 -12.32 -15.32 2.78
CA GLY A 66 -11.07 -15.57 3.51
C GLY A 66 -10.13 -16.56 2.80
N PRO A 67 -8.91 -16.73 3.31
CA PRO A 67 -7.86 -17.51 2.64
C PRO A 67 -8.20 -19.00 2.48
N GLU A 68 -8.93 -19.60 3.43
CA GLU A 68 -9.43 -20.99 3.31
C GLU A 68 -10.35 -21.16 2.09
N ALA A 69 -11.30 -20.25 1.91
CA ALA A 69 -12.29 -20.33 0.83
C ALA A 69 -11.68 -20.03 -0.55
N GLN A 70 -10.61 -19.24 -0.58
CA GLN A 70 -9.84 -18.96 -1.80
C GLN A 70 -8.73 -19.98 -2.07
N GLN A 71 -8.40 -20.82 -1.09
CA GLN A 71 -7.21 -21.68 -1.10
C GLN A 71 -5.91 -20.92 -1.40
N ARG A 72 -5.85 -19.65 -0.97
CA ARG A 72 -4.73 -18.73 -1.26
C ARG A 72 -4.27 -18.11 0.06
N TRP A 73 -3.04 -18.44 0.45
CA TRP A 73 -2.46 -18.05 1.75
C TRP A 73 -1.30 -17.06 1.61
N SER A 74 -0.95 -16.68 0.39
CA SER A 74 0.10 -15.72 0.10
C SER A 74 -0.09 -15.10 -1.28
N ALA A 75 0.41 -13.89 -1.48
CA ALA A 75 0.57 -13.29 -2.80
C ALA A 75 1.51 -14.10 -3.70
N VAL A 76 2.45 -14.84 -3.09
CA VAL A 76 3.44 -15.67 -3.79
C VAL A 76 3.18 -17.16 -3.60
N ASN A 77 3.37 -17.92 -4.67
CA ASN A 77 3.37 -19.37 -4.66
C ASN A 77 4.81 -19.88 -4.71
N PHE A 78 5.15 -20.82 -3.84
CA PHE A 78 6.44 -21.52 -3.85
C PHE A 78 6.25 -22.96 -4.29
N ASP A 79 6.93 -23.37 -5.36
CA ASP A 79 7.00 -24.77 -5.78
C ASP A 79 8.23 -25.45 -5.14
N PRO A 80 8.07 -26.36 -4.17
CA PRO A 80 9.19 -27.02 -3.51
C PRO A 80 9.97 -27.99 -4.40
N LYS A 81 9.44 -28.40 -5.56
CA LYS A 81 10.14 -29.31 -6.48
C LYS A 81 11.16 -28.57 -7.34
N SER A 82 10.75 -27.41 -7.86
CA SER A 82 11.58 -26.57 -8.73
C SER A 82 12.25 -25.42 -7.99
N TYR A 83 11.88 -25.21 -6.72
CA TYR A 83 12.25 -24.08 -5.88
C TYR A 83 11.82 -22.72 -6.46
N THR A 84 10.87 -22.68 -7.40
CA THR A 84 10.43 -21.42 -8.01
C THR A 84 9.41 -20.69 -7.16
N VAL A 85 9.55 -19.36 -7.10
CA VAL A 85 8.56 -18.45 -6.54
C VAL A 85 7.84 -17.77 -7.70
N GLN A 86 6.52 -17.64 -7.62
CA GLN A 86 5.69 -16.95 -8.60
C GLN A 86 4.68 -16.05 -7.89
N GLN A 87 4.56 -14.79 -8.32
CA GLN A 87 3.49 -13.90 -7.89
C GLN A 87 2.45 -13.82 -9.01
N THR A 88 1.23 -14.31 -8.75
CA THR A 88 0.17 -14.29 -9.76
C THR A 88 -0.56 -12.95 -9.71
N GLN A 89 -0.52 -12.20 -10.82
CA GLN A 89 -1.22 -10.90 -10.98
C GLN A 89 -2.65 -11.07 -11.54
N SER A 90 -3.31 -12.14 -11.14
CA SER A 90 -4.68 -12.46 -11.52
C SER A 90 -5.42 -12.78 -10.23
N PRO A 91 -5.98 -11.75 -9.55
CA PRO A 91 -6.77 -11.99 -8.35
C PRO A 91 -8.04 -12.77 -8.72
N SER A 92 -8.67 -13.40 -7.73
CA SER A 92 -9.96 -14.04 -7.94
C SER A 92 -11.02 -13.00 -8.37
N PRO A 93 -12.03 -13.40 -9.18
CA PRO A 93 -13.10 -12.49 -9.58
C PRO A 93 -13.78 -11.85 -8.37
N SER A 94 -13.95 -10.54 -8.41
CA SER A 94 -14.52 -9.76 -7.32
C SER A 94 -16.03 -10.01 -7.14
N PHE A 95 -16.60 -9.56 -6.03
CA PHE A 95 -18.05 -9.59 -5.79
C PHE A 95 -18.83 -8.80 -6.86
N LEU A 96 -18.18 -7.87 -7.57
CA LEU A 96 -18.78 -7.12 -8.68
C LEU A 96 -18.82 -7.91 -10.00
N ALA A 97 -18.05 -8.99 -10.14
CA ALA A 97 -18.14 -9.87 -11.31
C ALA A 97 -19.51 -10.57 -11.42
N ALA A 98 -20.19 -10.77 -10.30
CA ALA A 98 -21.53 -11.36 -10.22
C ALA A 98 -22.64 -10.31 -9.99
N SER A 99 -22.34 -9.02 -10.09
CA SER A 99 -23.27 -7.93 -9.80
C SER A 99 -23.67 -7.16 -11.07
N ASP A 100 -24.95 -6.78 -11.14
CA ASP A 100 -25.50 -5.86 -12.13
C ASP A 100 -25.47 -4.38 -11.68
N THR A 101 -24.91 -4.11 -10.49
CA THR A 101 -24.78 -2.74 -9.97
C THR A 101 -23.80 -1.92 -10.83
N PRO A 102 -24.22 -0.79 -11.40
CA PRO A 102 -23.31 0.14 -12.06
C PRO A 102 -22.29 0.66 -11.05
N ALA A 103 -21.01 0.41 -11.31
CA ALA A 103 -19.94 0.74 -10.38
C ALA A 103 -18.81 1.55 -11.03
N VAL A 104 -18.19 2.43 -10.24
CA VAL A 104 -16.91 3.07 -10.59
C VAL A 104 -15.85 2.62 -9.59
N VAL A 105 -14.75 2.07 -10.07
CA VAL A 105 -13.63 1.60 -9.25
C VAL A 105 -12.37 2.36 -9.65
N PHE A 106 -11.77 3.05 -8.68
CA PHE A 106 -10.52 3.76 -8.86
C PHE A 106 -9.45 3.22 -7.92
N ASP A 107 -8.48 2.55 -8.53
CA ASP A 107 -7.21 2.15 -7.94
C ASP A 107 -7.30 1.20 -6.73
N LEU A 108 -8.34 0.36 -6.70
CA LEU A 108 -8.50 -0.70 -5.71
C LEU A 108 -7.49 -1.84 -5.94
N PRO A 109 -6.60 -2.16 -4.99
CA PRO A 109 -5.67 -3.28 -5.11
C PRO A 109 -6.39 -4.64 -5.17
N TYR A 110 -5.76 -5.63 -5.80
CA TYR A 110 -6.26 -7.00 -5.94
C TYR A 110 -7.70 -7.09 -6.48
N PHE A 111 -8.04 -6.20 -7.42
CA PHE A 111 -9.37 -6.15 -8.02
C PHE A 111 -9.33 -6.40 -9.53
N ASP A 112 -9.99 -7.48 -9.95
CA ASP A 112 -10.20 -7.81 -11.36
C ASP A 112 -11.33 -6.94 -11.96
N LEU A 113 -10.95 -5.75 -12.45
CA LEU A 113 -11.87 -4.85 -13.14
C LEU A 113 -12.34 -5.40 -14.49
N GLU A 114 -11.57 -6.30 -15.11
CA GLU A 114 -11.94 -6.92 -16.37
C GLU A 114 -13.17 -7.83 -16.20
N ALA A 115 -13.17 -8.67 -15.16
CA ALA A 115 -14.28 -9.56 -14.84
C ALA A 115 -15.56 -8.81 -14.37
N ALA A 116 -15.43 -7.64 -13.75
CA ALA A 116 -16.54 -6.83 -13.26
C ALA A 116 -17.23 -6.04 -14.40
N LYS A 117 -18.07 -6.70 -15.21
CA LYS A 117 -18.63 -6.14 -16.47
C LYS A 117 -19.41 -4.83 -16.31
N ASN A 118 -20.08 -4.63 -15.19
CA ASN A 118 -20.86 -3.42 -14.88
C ASN A 118 -20.05 -2.36 -14.12
N ALA A 119 -18.75 -2.61 -13.90
CA ALA A 119 -17.83 -1.64 -13.32
C ALA A 119 -17.03 -0.93 -14.42
N GLN A 120 -16.79 0.36 -14.21
CA GLN A 120 -15.91 1.23 -14.99
C GLN A 120 -14.84 1.83 -14.07
N GLY A 121 -13.81 2.45 -14.63
CA GLY A 121 -12.74 3.08 -13.89
C GLY A 121 -11.35 2.55 -14.28
N LEU A 122 -10.43 2.60 -13.34
CA LEU A 122 -8.99 2.47 -13.59
C LEU A 122 -8.32 1.78 -12.40
N THR A 123 -7.53 0.74 -12.63
CA THR A 123 -6.65 0.13 -11.60
C THR A 123 -5.19 0.52 -11.86
N ARG A 124 -4.32 0.39 -10.85
CA ARG A 124 -2.86 0.59 -10.96
C ARG A 124 -2.50 1.99 -11.51
N TRP A 125 -3.17 3.02 -10.98
CA TRP A 125 -2.75 4.41 -11.16
C TRP A 125 -1.60 4.73 -10.21
N GLY A 126 -1.76 4.42 -8.93
CA GLY A 126 -0.77 4.62 -7.87
C GLY A 126 -0.89 3.64 -6.70
N ALA A 127 -1.62 2.53 -6.89
CA ALA A 127 -1.83 1.52 -5.87
C ALA A 127 -0.51 0.92 -5.36
N HIS A 128 -0.41 0.81 -4.04
CA HIS A 128 0.62 0.03 -3.38
C HIS A 128 0.22 -1.45 -3.44
N ASP A 129 1.15 -2.32 -3.82
CA ASP A 129 0.92 -3.75 -4.07
C ASP A 129 -0.40 -4.04 -4.84
N PRO A 130 -0.50 -3.64 -6.12
CA PRO A 130 -1.77 -3.67 -6.86
C PRO A 130 -2.34 -5.07 -7.08
N GLY A 131 -1.52 -6.13 -6.96
CA GLY A 131 -1.96 -7.54 -7.09
C GLY A 131 -2.56 -7.94 -8.45
N SER A 132 -2.58 -7.02 -9.43
CA SER A 132 -3.26 -7.17 -10.71
C SER A 132 -2.58 -6.33 -11.80
N GLU A 133 -2.78 -6.74 -13.05
CA GLU A 133 -2.38 -5.95 -14.20
C GLU A 133 -3.21 -4.67 -14.33
N GLY A 134 -2.60 -3.63 -14.89
CA GLY A 134 -3.25 -2.31 -15.01
C GLY A 134 -4.37 -2.32 -16.05
N PHE A 135 -5.62 -2.18 -15.60
CA PHE A 135 -6.80 -2.20 -16.48
C PHE A 135 -7.54 -0.86 -16.46
N ALA A 136 -8.26 -0.54 -17.53
CA ALA A 136 -9.08 0.67 -17.61
C ALA A 136 -10.34 0.41 -18.44
N ARG A 137 -11.49 0.89 -17.97
CA ARG A 137 -12.75 0.87 -18.71
C ARG A 137 -13.49 2.20 -18.53
N PRO A 138 -13.90 2.89 -19.60
CA PRO A 138 -13.72 2.52 -21.01
C PRO A 138 -12.24 2.53 -21.45
N GLY A 139 -11.95 1.88 -22.58
CA GLY A 139 -10.62 1.95 -23.18
C GLY A 139 -10.21 3.40 -23.45
N GLY A 140 -8.96 3.75 -23.17
CA GLY A 140 -8.42 5.11 -23.25
C GLY A 140 -8.55 5.93 -21.96
N LEU A 141 -9.31 5.49 -20.95
CA LEU A 141 -9.49 6.25 -19.71
C LEU A 141 -8.17 6.58 -18.99
N ARG A 142 -7.18 5.67 -19.03
CA ARG A 142 -5.85 5.93 -18.45
C ARG A 142 -5.15 7.10 -19.15
N ASP A 143 -5.25 7.18 -20.47
CA ASP A 143 -4.66 8.27 -21.25
C ASP A 143 -5.38 9.59 -20.99
N GLU A 144 -6.71 9.57 -20.81
CA GLU A 144 -7.49 10.74 -20.40
C GLU A 144 -7.05 11.26 -19.03
N VAL A 145 -6.88 10.37 -18.04
CA VAL A 145 -6.36 10.73 -16.71
C VAL A 145 -4.97 11.36 -16.84
N ASN A 146 -4.06 10.71 -17.56
CA ASN A 146 -2.70 11.21 -17.75
C ASN A 146 -2.67 12.57 -18.48
N ALA A 147 -3.54 12.78 -19.46
CA ALA A 147 -3.62 14.03 -20.20
C ALA A 147 -4.19 15.19 -19.37
N ARG A 148 -5.15 14.92 -18.47
CA ARG A 148 -5.82 15.94 -17.66
C ARG A 148 -5.07 16.25 -16.36
N PHE A 149 -4.52 15.24 -15.69
CA PHE A 149 -3.96 15.35 -14.34
C PHE A 149 -2.47 15.06 -14.27
N GLY A 150 -1.88 14.55 -15.35
CA GLY A 150 -0.49 14.06 -15.36
C GLY A 150 -0.36 12.62 -14.85
N PRO A 151 0.86 12.06 -14.92
CA PRO A 151 1.15 10.74 -14.36
C PRO A 151 1.12 10.77 -12.83
N TYR A 152 1.08 9.58 -12.21
CA TYR A 152 1.23 9.45 -10.77
C TYR A 152 2.54 10.10 -10.27
N PRO A 153 2.51 11.08 -9.36
CA PRO A 153 3.68 11.90 -9.03
C PRO A 153 4.66 11.20 -8.07
N ALA A 154 4.26 10.09 -7.43
CA ALA A 154 5.04 9.44 -6.38
C ALA A 154 5.52 8.02 -6.76
N GLY A 155 5.69 7.73 -8.07
CA GLY A 155 5.98 6.38 -8.55
C GLY A 155 7.24 5.74 -7.96
N GLU A 156 8.32 6.51 -7.78
CA GLU A 156 9.56 6.01 -7.16
C GLU A 156 9.43 5.81 -5.63
N TRP A 157 8.38 6.36 -5.02
CA TRP A 157 8.13 6.33 -3.58
C TRP A 157 7.10 5.29 -3.16
N ILE A 158 6.54 4.49 -4.07
CA ILE A 158 5.59 3.41 -3.70
C ILE A 158 6.28 2.39 -2.77
N TYR A 159 7.50 2.00 -3.11
CA TYR A 159 8.38 1.14 -2.29
C TYR A 159 9.68 1.88 -1.94
N GLY A 160 9.57 3.17 -1.63
CA GLY A 160 10.73 4.04 -1.44
C GLY A 160 11.58 3.63 -0.24
N PHE A 161 12.87 3.99 -0.28
CA PHE A 161 13.82 3.74 0.80
C PHE A 161 14.49 5.06 1.20
N THR A 162 13.96 5.72 2.23
CA THR A 162 14.28 7.13 2.49
C THR A 162 14.96 7.40 3.83
N TRP A 163 14.85 6.50 4.81
CA TRP A 163 15.32 6.77 6.19
C TRP A 163 16.81 7.15 6.30
N PRO A 164 17.74 6.77 5.40
CA PRO A 164 19.11 7.29 5.47
C PRO A 164 19.25 8.77 5.09
N SER A 165 18.22 9.41 4.51
CA SER A 165 18.24 10.77 3.98
C SER A 165 17.02 11.58 4.37
N ALA A 166 17.24 12.67 5.10
CA ALA A 166 16.18 13.62 5.44
C ALA A 166 15.59 14.31 4.20
N ASP A 167 16.42 14.59 3.18
CA ASP A 167 15.98 15.25 1.95
C ASP A 167 15.10 14.32 1.10
N LYS A 168 15.50 13.06 0.91
CA LYS A 168 14.64 12.06 0.25
C LYS A 168 13.34 11.85 1.01
N THR A 169 13.41 11.81 2.34
CA THR A 169 12.22 11.67 3.19
C THR A 169 11.23 12.83 2.99
N ARG A 170 11.73 14.08 2.93
CA ARG A 170 10.89 15.25 2.61
C ARG A 170 10.30 15.17 1.20
N ALA A 171 11.11 14.82 0.21
CA ALA A 171 10.65 14.72 -1.18
C ALA A 171 9.56 13.65 -1.34
N ALA A 172 9.75 12.48 -0.74
CA ALA A 172 8.78 11.39 -0.73
C ALA A 172 7.47 11.81 -0.04
N GLY A 173 7.55 12.45 1.14
CA GLY A 173 6.37 12.96 1.84
C GLY A 173 5.57 13.98 1.02
N ALA A 174 6.26 14.92 0.36
CA ALA A 174 5.62 15.91 -0.50
C ALA A 174 4.95 15.28 -1.72
N ALA A 175 5.63 14.34 -2.39
CA ALA A 175 5.09 13.64 -3.55
C ALA A 175 3.88 12.76 -3.19
N LEU A 176 3.94 12.02 -2.07
CA LEU A 176 2.82 11.20 -1.59
C LEU A 176 1.63 12.08 -1.17
N SER A 177 1.86 13.20 -0.50
CA SER A 177 0.77 14.13 -0.16
C SER A 177 0.11 14.72 -1.41
N GLN A 178 0.92 15.11 -2.41
CA GLN A 178 0.42 15.55 -3.72
C GLN A 178 -0.37 14.45 -4.44
N ALA A 179 0.08 13.20 -4.35
CA ALA A 179 -0.63 12.06 -4.93
C ALA A 179 -2.02 11.87 -4.33
N VAL A 180 -2.18 12.04 -3.00
CA VAL A 180 -3.51 12.02 -2.36
C VAL A 180 -4.41 13.13 -2.88
N SER A 181 -3.91 14.35 -3.03
CA SER A 181 -4.68 15.46 -3.59
C SER A 181 -5.14 15.18 -5.02
N LEU A 182 -4.23 14.74 -5.90
CA LEU A 182 -4.58 14.36 -7.29
C LEU A 182 -5.57 13.20 -7.35
N ARG A 183 -5.46 12.23 -6.42
CA ARG A 183 -6.43 11.14 -6.30
C ARG A 183 -7.83 11.68 -6.00
N GLY A 184 -7.95 12.70 -5.15
CA GLY A 184 -9.20 13.43 -4.88
C GLY A 184 -9.78 14.08 -6.13
N GLU A 185 -8.95 14.84 -6.85
CA GLU A 185 -9.35 15.50 -8.09
C GLU A 185 -9.82 14.50 -9.16
N ILE A 186 -9.07 13.41 -9.36
CA ILE A 186 -9.41 12.35 -10.32
C ILE A 186 -10.70 11.65 -9.90
N THR A 187 -10.85 11.30 -8.62
CA THR A 187 -12.06 10.65 -8.11
C THR A 187 -13.29 11.53 -8.33
N ASN A 188 -13.19 12.82 -7.99
CA ASN A 188 -14.28 13.76 -8.19
C ASN A 188 -14.64 13.89 -9.68
N TRP A 189 -13.64 14.05 -10.55
CA TRP A 189 -13.85 14.09 -12.00
C TRP A 189 -14.50 12.81 -12.54
N LEU A 190 -14.03 11.63 -12.10
CA LEU A 190 -14.59 10.34 -12.50
C LEU A 190 -16.07 10.26 -12.13
N LEU A 191 -16.43 10.61 -10.90
CA LEU A 191 -17.77 10.40 -10.35
C LEU A 191 -18.77 11.51 -10.67
N ALA A 192 -18.32 12.74 -10.92
CA ALA A 192 -19.17 13.90 -11.20
C ALA A 192 -19.31 14.20 -12.70
N GLU A 193 -18.26 13.98 -13.49
CA GLU A 193 -18.22 14.38 -14.91
C GLU A 193 -18.13 13.16 -15.84
N ARG A 194 -17.16 12.27 -15.61
CA ARG A 194 -16.74 11.30 -16.64
C ARG A 194 -17.56 10.01 -16.68
N LEU A 195 -17.94 9.51 -15.51
CA LEU A 195 -18.68 8.28 -15.29
C LEU A 195 -19.82 8.53 -14.26
N PRO A 196 -20.72 9.50 -14.49
CA PRO A 196 -21.69 9.95 -13.47
C PRO A 196 -22.80 8.92 -13.17
N ASP A 197 -22.98 7.93 -14.04
CA ASP A 197 -23.99 6.88 -13.93
C ASP A 197 -23.50 5.71 -13.04
N TRP A 198 -23.39 5.94 -11.73
CA TRP A 198 -22.94 4.95 -10.76
C TRP A 198 -23.90 4.80 -9.57
N GLN A 199 -24.00 3.58 -9.04
CA GLN A 199 -24.67 3.25 -7.78
C GLN A 199 -23.66 2.91 -6.67
N LEU A 200 -22.51 2.34 -7.04
CA LEU A 200 -21.38 2.10 -6.14
C LEU A 200 -20.12 2.77 -6.69
N ALA A 201 -19.40 3.48 -5.84
CA ALA A 201 -18.06 3.98 -6.15
C ALA A 201 -17.08 3.43 -5.12
N VAL A 202 -15.92 2.94 -5.55
CA VAL A 202 -14.84 2.50 -4.67
C VAL A 202 -13.55 3.18 -5.09
N THR A 203 -12.93 3.91 -4.18
CA THR A 203 -11.61 4.50 -4.36
C THR A 203 -10.71 4.11 -3.20
N VAL A 204 -9.45 3.78 -3.48
CA VAL A 204 -8.48 3.43 -2.42
C VAL A 204 -7.34 4.44 -2.40
N VAL A 205 -7.01 4.93 -1.21
CA VAL A 205 -5.85 5.77 -0.93
C VAL A 205 -4.71 4.85 -0.49
N SER A 206 -3.78 4.56 -1.40
CA SER A 206 -2.61 3.71 -1.13
C SER A 206 -1.40 4.48 -0.59
N GLU A 207 -1.42 5.80 -0.66
CA GLU A 207 -0.30 6.64 -0.23
C GLU A 207 0.04 6.47 1.25
N THR A 208 -0.94 6.15 2.10
CA THR A 208 -0.71 5.85 3.52
C THR A 208 0.11 4.57 3.71
N HIS A 209 -0.08 3.56 2.87
CA HIS A 209 0.73 2.35 2.88
C HIS A 209 2.19 2.69 2.58
N SER A 210 2.43 3.33 1.44
CA SER A 210 3.76 3.76 1.01
C SER A 210 4.43 4.67 2.05
N ALA A 211 3.66 5.57 2.66
CA ALA A 211 4.17 6.49 3.69
C ALA A 211 4.57 5.77 4.98
N ILE A 212 3.75 4.84 5.48
CA ILE A 212 4.05 4.16 6.75
C ILE A 212 5.28 3.26 6.61
N GLU A 213 5.44 2.54 5.50
CA GLU A 213 6.66 1.74 5.25
C GLU A 213 7.94 2.57 5.37
N GLN A 214 7.88 3.84 4.96
CA GLN A 214 9.05 4.72 4.88
C GLN A 214 9.27 5.57 6.13
N PHE A 215 8.20 5.95 6.83
CA PHE A 215 8.22 7.07 7.78
C PHE A 215 7.83 6.70 9.21
N TRP A 216 7.50 5.44 9.50
CA TRP A 216 7.05 5.03 10.83
C TRP A 216 8.03 5.41 11.94
N HIS A 217 9.34 5.39 11.65
CA HIS A 217 10.38 5.79 12.60
C HIS A 217 10.25 7.24 13.06
N GLY A 218 9.59 8.12 12.33
CA GLY A 218 9.36 9.50 12.74
C GLY A 218 8.27 9.67 13.82
N VAL A 219 7.33 8.73 13.92
CA VAL A 219 6.18 8.82 14.85
C VAL A 219 6.28 7.87 16.04
N ASP A 220 7.06 6.81 15.91
CA ASP A 220 7.32 5.82 16.95
C ASP A 220 8.62 6.16 17.71
N ALA A 221 8.47 6.60 18.95
CA ALA A 221 9.58 7.03 19.81
C ALA A 221 10.50 5.86 20.22
N ASP A 222 9.99 4.63 20.21
CA ASP A 222 10.74 3.43 20.57
C ASP A 222 11.43 2.80 19.34
N HIS A 223 11.21 3.34 18.14
CA HIS A 223 11.82 2.84 16.93
C HIS A 223 13.35 3.07 16.94
N PRO A 224 14.20 2.07 16.61
CA PRO A 224 15.66 2.23 16.64
C PRO A 224 16.20 3.37 15.77
N LEU A 225 15.49 3.66 14.67
CA LEU A 225 15.83 4.74 13.74
C LEU A 225 15.21 6.12 14.09
N HIS A 226 14.47 6.24 15.20
CA HIS A 226 13.76 7.48 15.57
C HIS A 226 14.70 8.68 15.71
N GLY A 227 15.88 8.46 16.29
CA GLY A 227 16.88 9.50 16.53
C GLY A 227 17.73 9.88 15.31
N LEU A 228 17.49 9.29 14.13
CA LEU A 228 18.24 9.66 12.92
C LEU A 228 17.87 11.08 12.45
N PRO A 229 18.74 11.76 11.69
CA PRO A 229 18.43 13.08 11.11
C PRO A 229 17.16 13.12 10.25
N SER A 230 16.71 11.97 9.74
CA SER A 230 15.45 11.84 8.98
C SER A 230 14.20 11.71 9.86
N GLY A 231 14.32 11.52 11.18
CA GLY A 231 13.19 11.25 12.08
C GLY A 231 12.14 12.37 12.08
N GLU A 232 12.56 13.63 12.22
CA GLU A 232 11.65 14.79 12.15
C GLU A 232 11.01 14.92 10.75
N ALA A 233 11.81 14.76 9.70
CA ALA A 233 11.33 14.78 8.32
C ALA A 233 10.29 13.67 8.05
N ALA A 234 10.50 12.48 8.60
CA ALA A 234 9.59 11.35 8.49
C ALA A 234 8.28 11.61 9.25
N ARG A 235 8.37 12.18 10.46
CA ARG A 235 7.20 12.59 11.23
C ARG A 235 6.33 13.55 10.42
N ASP A 236 6.93 14.61 9.90
CA ASP A 236 6.20 15.64 9.16
C ASP A 236 5.64 15.09 7.85
N ALA A 237 6.40 14.25 7.14
CA ALA A 237 5.96 13.56 5.93
C ALA A 237 4.75 12.66 6.18
N LEU A 238 4.80 11.79 7.19
CA LEU A 238 3.71 10.87 7.51
C LEU A 238 2.45 11.63 7.91
N ILE A 239 2.57 12.65 8.76
CA ILE A 239 1.41 13.42 9.18
C ILE A 239 0.85 14.24 8.00
N GLY A 240 1.70 14.78 7.12
CA GLY A 240 1.26 15.48 5.91
C GLY A 240 0.39 14.59 5.00
N VAL A 241 0.75 13.31 4.84
CA VAL A 241 -0.07 12.34 4.09
C VAL A 241 -1.41 12.08 4.78
N TYR A 242 -1.44 11.96 6.11
CA TYR A 242 -2.68 11.82 6.88
C TYR A 242 -3.58 13.07 6.78
N GLU A 243 -3.01 14.27 6.78
CA GLU A 243 -3.74 15.53 6.59
C GLU A 243 -4.29 15.66 5.16
N ALA A 244 -3.53 15.25 4.15
CA ALA A 244 -4.00 15.20 2.77
C ALA A 244 -5.18 14.21 2.62
N LEU A 245 -5.13 13.07 3.31
CA LEU A 245 -6.22 12.10 3.36
C LEU A 245 -7.47 12.66 4.08
N ASP A 246 -7.28 13.39 5.19
CA ASP A 246 -8.36 14.08 5.89
C ASP A 246 -9.09 15.09 4.98
N ALA A 247 -8.32 15.84 4.18
CA ALA A 247 -8.88 16.74 3.17
C ALA A 247 -9.61 15.99 2.05
N PHE A 248 -9.03 14.91 1.53
CA PHE A 248 -9.64 14.05 0.51
C PHE A 248 -11.01 13.52 0.94
N ILE A 249 -11.15 13.03 2.19
CA ILE A 249 -12.43 12.56 2.73
C ILE A 249 -13.46 13.70 2.77
N ALA A 250 -13.03 14.89 3.21
CA ALA A 250 -13.89 16.07 3.30
C ALA A 250 -14.40 16.51 1.91
N GLU A 251 -13.52 16.54 0.92
CA GLU A 251 -13.83 16.91 -0.45
C GLU A 251 -14.86 15.96 -1.07
N LEU A 252 -14.66 14.64 -0.94
CA LEU A 252 -15.59 13.65 -1.46
C LEU A 252 -16.94 13.66 -0.74
N SER A 253 -16.93 13.82 0.60
CA SER A 253 -18.16 13.97 1.39
C SER A 253 -18.98 15.19 0.95
N ALA A 254 -18.32 16.32 0.70
CA ALA A 254 -18.97 17.54 0.24
C ALA A 254 -19.45 17.47 -1.23
N ALA A 255 -18.71 16.78 -2.10
CA ALA A 255 -19.04 16.64 -3.52
C ALA A 255 -20.23 15.69 -3.77
N PHE A 256 -20.43 14.69 -2.89
CA PHE A 256 -21.47 13.66 -3.05
C PHE A 256 -22.37 13.56 -1.79
N PRO A 257 -23.08 14.63 -1.40
CA PRO A 257 -23.82 14.67 -0.13
C PRO A 257 -25.06 13.76 -0.11
N ASP A 258 -25.49 13.24 -1.25
CA ASP A 258 -26.60 12.29 -1.39
C ASP A 258 -26.14 10.82 -1.38
N ALA A 259 -24.83 10.57 -1.41
CA ALA A 259 -24.27 9.23 -1.30
C ALA A 259 -24.05 8.85 0.17
N LEU A 260 -24.28 7.57 0.49
CA LEU A 260 -23.79 6.98 1.73
C LEU A 260 -22.27 6.87 1.64
N LEU A 261 -21.56 7.56 2.53
CA LEU A 261 -20.11 7.48 2.63
C LEU A 261 -19.70 6.35 3.59
N MET A 262 -18.80 5.48 3.12
CA MET A 262 -18.15 4.46 3.92
C MET A 262 -16.64 4.64 3.80
N ALA A 263 -15.94 4.87 4.90
CA ALA A 263 -14.48 4.87 4.95
C ALA A 263 -14.01 3.70 5.84
N PHE A 264 -13.05 2.92 5.35
CA PHE A 264 -12.56 1.76 6.10
C PHE A 264 -11.11 1.44 5.77
N SER A 265 -10.43 0.83 6.73
CA SER A 265 -9.13 0.20 6.55
C SER A 265 -9.28 -1.30 6.78
N ILE A 266 -8.60 -2.11 5.96
CA ILE A 266 -8.55 -3.57 6.09
C ILE A 266 -7.39 -4.04 6.97
N HIS A 267 -6.37 -3.22 7.16
CA HIS A 267 -5.24 -3.45 8.06
C HIS A 267 -4.57 -2.14 8.44
N GLY A 268 -4.04 -2.08 9.66
CA GLY A 268 -3.09 -1.05 10.07
C GLY A 268 -1.65 -1.47 9.79
N MET A 269 -0.71 -0.70 10.33
CA MET A 269 0.71 -0.97 10.26
C MET A 269 1.39 -0.47 11.54
N GLY A 270 2.56 -1.02 11.82
CA GLY A 270 3.36 -0.62 12.96
C GLY A 270 4.84 -0.93 12.71
N PRO A 271 5.67 -0.97 13.75
CA PRO A 271 7.08 -1.24 13.58
C PRO A 271 7.27 -2.62 12.94
N ASN A 272 8.04 -2.64 11.85
CA ASN A 272 8.37 -3.88 11.19
C ASN A 272 9.39 -4.66 12.04
N THR A 273 8.93 -5.74 12.66
CA THR A 273 9.76 -6.65 13.45
C THR A 273 10.13 -7.91 12.67
N SER A 274 10.04 -7.86 11.33
CA SER A 274 10.33 -8.99 10.44
C SER A 274 11.64 -9.68 10.80
N ASP A 275 11.57 -11.01 10.71
CA ASP A 275 12.48 -11.96 11.32
C ASP A 275 13.84 -12.01 10.59
N LEU A 276 14.75 -11.08 10.90
CA LEU A 276 16.17 -11.20 10.54
C LEU A 276 16.77 -12.58 10.90
N PRO A 277 16.44 -13.18 12.07
CA PRO A 277 16.82 -14.56 12.35
C PRO A 277 16.38 -15.57 11.27
N ALA A 278 15.14 -15.57 10.81
CA ALA A 278 14.70 -16.50 9.76
C ALA A 278 15.19 -16.13 8.35
N MET A 279 15.28 -14.83 8.02
CA MET A 279 15.61 -14.38 6.67
C MET A 279 17.12 -14.45 6.35
N PHE A 280 17.97 -14.30 7.36
CA PHE A 280 19.43 -14.24 7.15
C PHE A 280 20.21 -15.19 8.07
N LEU A 281 19.97 -15.16 9.38
CA LEU A 281 20.81 -15.89 10.34
C LEU A 281 20.62 -17.41 10.26
N LEU A 282 19.39 -17.89 10.09
CA LEU A 282 19.08 -19.32 9.98
C LEU A 282 19.65 -19.91 8.67
N PRO A 283 19.43 -19.32 7.48
CA PRO A 283 20.11 -19.76 6.26
C PRO A 283 21.63 -19.80 6.39
N GLU A 284 22.24 -18.76 6.98
CA GLU A 284 23.69 -18.71 7.21
C GLU A 284 24.15 -19.80 8.18
N LEU A 285 23.42 -20.05 9.27
CA LEU A 285 23.70 -21.11 10.23
C LEU A 285 23.67 -22.49 9.56
N LEU A 286 22.60 -22.78 8.81
CA LEU A 286 22.44 -24.04 8.08
C LEU A 286 23.55 -24.23 7.03
N TYR A 287 23.95 -23.16 6.35
CA TYR A 287 25.06 -23.21 5.40
C TYR A 287 26.38 -23.52 6.10
N ARG A 288 26.68 -22.85 7.22
CA ARG A 288 27.90 -23.11 8.00
C ARG A 288 27.96 -24.53 8.54
N ASP A 289 26.84 -25.04 9.03
CA ASP A 289 26.71 -26.43 9.51
C ASP A 289 27.00 -27.42 8.38
N ALA A 290 26.39 -27.21 7.20
CA ALA A 290 26.53 -28.11 6.06
C ALA A 290 27.90 -28.05 5.37
N PHE A 291 28.54 -26.87 5.32
CA PHE A 291 29.74 -26.63 4.50
C PHE A 291 30.99 -26.22 5.28
N ALA A 292 30.91 -26.10 6.61
CA ALA A 292 32.00 -25.69 7.50
C ALA A 292 32.71 -24.38 7.11
N ARG A 293 31.97 -23.46 6.46
CA ARG A 293 32.46 -22.14 6.03
C ARG A 293 31.31 -21.13 5.96
N PRO A 294 31.58 -19.82 6.10
CA PRO A 294 30.55 -18.80 5.93
C PRO A 294 30.03 -18.74 4.48
N TYR A 295 28.76 -18.41 4.31
CA TYR A 295 28.23 -18.02 2.99
C TYR A 295 28.27 -16.51 2.82
N ALA A 296 27.77 -15.80 3.83
CA ALA A 296 27.82 -14.36 3.91
C ALA A 296 29.28 -13.86 4.00
N ARG A 297 29.55 -12.80 3.25
CA ARG A 297 30.83 -12.08 3.25
C ARG A 297 30.80 -11.01 4.33
N GLU A 298 31.98 -10.75 4.92
CA GLU A 298 32.14 -9.61 5.80
C GLU A 298 32.00 -8.30 5.02
N ARG A 299 31.38 -7.33 5.67
CA ARG A 299 31.24 -5.97 5.16
C ARG A 299 31.57 -4.97 6.26
N SER A 300 32.39 -3.99 5.92
CA SER A 300 32.64 -2.84 6.80
C SER A 300 31.50 -1.85 6.65
N TRP A 301 30.93 -1.43 7.77
CA TRP A 301 29.83 -0.47 7.81
C TRP A 301 30.38 0.92 8.14
N ALA A 302 29.91 1.94 7.42
CA ALA A 302 30.37 3.31 7.62
C ALA A 302 29.84 3.91 8.93
N ALA A 303 28.67 3.46 9.39
CA ALA A 303 28.02 3.92 10.60
C ALA A 303 27.20 2.81 11.26
N SER A 304 26.94 2.97 12.56
CA SER A 304 26.07 2.10 13.36
C SER A 304 25.34 2.91 14.41
N LEU A 305 24.21 2.39 14.89
CA LEU A 305 23.53 2.86 16.10
C LEU A 305 24.38 2.57 17.36
N PRO A 306 24.04 3.17 18.52
CA PRO A 306 24.76 2.93 19.78
C PRO A 306 24.78 1.47 20.24
N ASP A 307 23.80 0.67 19.85
CA ASP A 307 23.71 -0.77 20.14
C ASP A 307 24.53 -1.64 19.17
N GLY A 308 25.22 -1.01 18.20
CA GLY A 308 26.01 -1.69 17.17
C GLY A 308 25.24 -2.07 15.91
N THR A 309 23.93 -1.78 15.83
CA THR A 309 23.13 -2.05 14.63
C THR A 309 23.68 -1.27 13.43
N PRO A 310 24.06 -1.92 12.32
CA PRO A 310 24.62 -1.22 11.18
C PRO A 310 23.63 -0.27 10.48
N LEU A 311 24.14 0.85 9.99
CA LEU A 311 23.36 1.82 9.22
C LEU A 311 23.78 1.81 7.75
N LEU A 312 22.78 1.97 6.88
CA LEU A 312 22.92 2.14 5.44
C LEU A 312 23.19 3.60 5.13
N ALA A 313 24.08 3.86 4.17
CA ALA A 313 24.34 5.21 3.66
C ALA A 313 23.21 5.67 2.72
N GLU A 314 23.16 6.97 2.40
CA GLU A 314 22.10 7.59 1.57
C GLU A 314 21.92 6.98 0.17
N GLY A 315 22.98 6.41 -0.41
CA GLY A 315 22.93 5.71 -1.70
C GLY A 315 22.66 4.21 -1.61
N GLU A 316 22.51 3.69 -0.39
CA GLU A 316 22.40 2.25 -0.13
C GLU A 316 20.96 1.85 0.14
N THR A 317 20.60 0.65 -0.30
CA THR A 317 19.33 0.00 -0.01
C THR A 317 19.60 -1.36 0.60
N TRP A 318 18.61 -1.92 1.29
CA TRP A 318 18.75 -3.29 1.81
C TRP A 318 19.10 -4.28 0.68
N ASP A 319 18.43 -4.21 -0.47
CA ASP A 319 18.67 -5.12 -1.59
C ASP A 319 20.10 -5.04 -2.14
N ASN A 320 20.61 -3.82 -2.41
CA ASN A 320 21.93 -3.71 -3.03
C ASN A 320 23.06 -4.14 -2.07
N VAL A 321 22.93 -3.83 -0.78
CA VAL A 321 23.88 -4.24 0.26
C VAL A 321 23.83 -5.75 0.47
N MET A 322 22.64 -6.34 0.52
CA MET A 322 22.52 -7.78 0.70
C MET A 322 23.07 -8.58 -0.48
N ARG A 323 23.05 -8.04 -1.70
CA ARG A 323 23.72 -8.67 -2.87
C ARG A 323 25.25 -8.70 -2.77
N GLU A 324 25.84 -7.78 -2.02
CA GLU A 324 27.29 -7.78 -1.77
C GLU A 324 27.67 -8.78 -0.67
N ILE A 325 26.84 -8.83 0.39
CA ILE A 325 27.04 -9.70 1.55
C ILE A 325 26.75 -11.16 1.19
N VAL A 326 25.64 -11.43 0.53
CA VAL A 326 25.19 -12.79 0.20
C VAL A 326 25.43 -13.01 -1.30
N PRO A 327 26.43 -13.83 -1.68
CA PRO A 327 26.68 -14.11 -3.09
C PRO A 327 25.41 -14.67 -3.72
N TRP A 328 24.86 -13.99 -4.71
CA TRP A 328 23.71 -14.52 -5.45
C TRP A 328 24.18 -15.40 -6.61
N PRO A 329 23.47 -16.50 -6.94
CA PRO A 329 23.67 -17.14 -8.24
C PRO A 329 23.39 -16.08 -9.32
N ASP A 330 24.25 -16.08 -10.35
CA ASP A 330 24.32 -15.09 -11.43
C ASP A 330 22.92 -14.60 -11.86
N ALA A 331 22.76 -13.27 -12.01
CA ALA A 331 21.49 -12.63 -12.35
C ALA A 331 20.92 -13.10 -13.70
N ALA A 332 21.73 -13.75 -14.55
CA ALA A 332 21.29 -14.38 -15.79
C ALA A 332 20.75 -15.81 -15.62
N THR A 333 20.99 -16.49 -14.49
CA THR A 333 20.69 -17.92 -14.30
C THR A 333 19.95 -18.25 -12.99
N GLY A 334 19.87 -17.31 -12.06
CA GLY A 334 19.23 -17.47 -10.75
C GLY A 334 17.70 -17.45 -10.76
N LEU A 335 17.11 -17.90 -9.66
CA LEU A 335 15.66 -18.03 -9.47
C LEU A 335 14.87 -16.73 -9.73
N LEU A 336 15.45 -15.59 -9.36
CA LEU A 336 14.85 -14.25 -9.50
C LEU A 336 15.07 -13.61 -10.88
N ALA A 337 15.98 -14.14 -11.70
CA ALA A 337 16.06 -13.79 -13.13
C ALA A 337 14.75 -14.14 -13.86
N ARG A 338 14.04 -15.15 -13.36
CA ARG A 338 12.78 -15.67 -13.92
C ARG A 338 11.53 -14.92 -13.42
N LEU A 339 11.69 -14.02 -12.45
CA LEU A 339 10.63 -13.16 -11.92
C LEU A 339 10.56 -11.78 -12.62
N LYS A 340 11.56 -11.46 -13.46
CA LYS A 340 11.59 -10.25 -14.31
C LYS A 340 11.02 -10.49 -15.72
N GLY A 341 10.45 -11.67 -15.97
CA GLY A 341 9.92 -12.10 -17.27
C GLY A 341 8.41 -12.02 -17.34
#